data_AF-S8E7D7-F1
#
_entry.id   AF-S8E7D7-F1
#
_cell.length_a   1.000
_cell.length_b   1.000
_cell.length_c   1.000
_cell.angle_alpha   90.00
_cell.angle_beta   90.00
_cell.angle_gamma   90.00
#
_symmetry.space_group_name_H-M   'P 1'
#
loop_
_entity.id
_entity.type
_entity.pdbx_description
1 polymer ?
#
loop_
_entity_poly.entity_id
_entity_poly.type
_entity_poly.pdbx_seq_one_letter_code
_entity_poly.pdbx_strand_id
1 'polypeptide(L)' 'RNGSERSSDDGYNWRKYGQKLVKGSEFPRSYYKCTYPNCEAKKIFERSPDGKITDAVLYKGSHAHPKPQAP' A
#
# COMPACT_ATOMS: atom_id res chain seq x y z
N ARG A 1 -8.70 18.37 7.38
CA ARG A 1 -7.94 18.31 6.10
C ARG A 1 -7.28 16.94 6.04
N ASN A 2 -8.02 15.94 5.56
CA ASN A 2 -7.60 14.54 5.55
C ASN A 2 -6.55 14.39 4.46
N GLY A 3 -5.28 14.21 4.87
CA GLY A 3 -4.15 14.01 3.98
C GLY A 3 -4.42 12.81 3.09
N SER A 4 -4.65 13.09 1.82
CA SER A 4 -5.02 12.15 0.78
C SER A 4 -4.18 10.89 0.86
N GLU A 5 -4.88 9.76 0.84
CA GLU A 5 -4.42 8.41 0.53
C GLU A 5 -3.67 8.40 -0.81
N ARG A 6 -2.45 8.93 -0.85
CA ARG A 6 -1.57 8.90 -2.02
C ARG A 6 -1.00 7.50 -2.27
N SER A 7 -1.73 6.48 -1.84
CA SER A 7 -1.33 5.08 -1.84
C SER A 7 -2.01 4.26 -2.93
N SER A 8 -2.79 4.82 -3.85
CA SER A 8 -3.51 4.06 -4.88
C SER A 8 -3.38 4.62 -6.31
N ASP A 9 -2.28 5.32 -6.61
CA ASP A 9 -2.05 5.92 -7.94
C ASP A 9 -1.78 4.88 -9.05
N ASP A 10 -1.46 3.64 -8.68
CA ASP A 10 -1.21 2.55 -9.65
C ASP A 10 -2.48 2.06 -10.38
N GLY A 11 -3.67 2.50 -9.94
CA GLY A 11 -4.96 2.13 -10.51
C GLY A 11 -5.43 0.72 -10.14
N TYR A 12 -4.81 0.09 -9.14
CA TYR A 12 -5.27 -1.17 -8.57
C TYR A 12 -5.99 -0.95 -7.24
N ASN A 13 -6.86 -1.90 -6.88
CA ASN A 13 -7.53 -1.89 -5.59
C ASN A 13 -6.68 -2.59 -4.53
N TRP A 14 -6.41 -1.87 -3.45
CA TRP A 14 -5.55 -2.32 -2.37
C TRP A 14 -6.29 -2.29 -1.04
N ARG A 15 -6.16 -3.36 -0.28
CA ARG A 15 -6.69 -3.44 1.08
C ARG A 15 -5.54 -3.57 2.07
N LYS A 16 -5.56 -2.72 3.09
CA LYS A 16 -4.66 -2.85 4.24
C LYS A 16 -4.99 -4.14 4.98
N TYR A 17 -3.98 -4.99 5.16
CA TYR A 17 -4.11 -6.24 5.92
C TYR A 17 -3.28 -6.26 7.20
N GLY A 18 -2.35 -5.31 7.36
CA GLY A 18 -1.53 -5.22 8.56
C GLY A 18 -0.83 -3.88 8.70
N GLN A 19 -0.37 -3.63 9.92
CA GLN A 19 0.53 -2.54 10.25
C GLN A 19 1.56 -3.06 11.25
N LYS A 20 2.84 -2.73 11.06
CA LYS A 20 3.92 -3.15 11.97
C LYS A 20 4.85 -1.97 12.26
N LEU A 21 5.15 -1.75 13.54
CA LEU A 21 6.25 -0.88 13.93
C LEU A 21 7.57 -1.60 13.68
N VAL A 22 8.48 -0.98 12.92
CA VAL A 22 9.78 -1.57 12.60
C VAL A 22 10.79 -1.12 13.64
N LYS A 23 11.57 -2.06 14.16
CA LYS A 23 12.63 -1.76 15.12
C LYS A 23 13.64 -0.79 14.48
N GLY A 24 13.80 0.39 15.08
CA GLY A 24 14.67 1.46 14.56
C GLY A 24 13.96 2.48 13.67
N SER A 25 12.65 2.34 13.42
CA SER A 25 11.84 3.39 12.81
C SER A 25 10.81 3.89 13.80
N GLU A 26 10.72 5.21 13.96
CA GLU A 26 9.67 5.88 14.74
C GLU A 26 8.29 5.77 14.05
N PHE A 27 8.26 5.32 12.79
CA PHE A 27 7.08 5.33 11.95
C PHE A 27 6.61 3.91 11.58
N PRO A 28 5.31 3.60 11.73
CA PRO A 28 4.79 2.28 11.41
C PRO A 28 4.73 2.03 9.89
N ARG A 29 5.10 0.81 9.47
CA ARG A 29 4.87 0.31 8.11
C ARG A 29 3.44 -0.20 7.96
N SER A 30 2.78 0.21 6.89
CA SER A 30 1.44 -0.30 6.52
C SER A 30 1.54 -1.28 5.36
N TYR A 31 0.87 -2.43 5.50
CA TYR A 31 0.92 -3.54 4.54
C TYR A 31 -0.41 -3.69 3.82
N TYR A 32 -0.34 -3.73 2.50
CA TYR A 32 -1.49 -3.80 1.62
C TYR A 32 -1.37 -5.01 0.69
N LYS A 33 -2.51 -5.61 0.37
CA LYS A 33 -2.64 -6.66 -0.64
C LYS A 33 -3.67 -6.24 -1.68
N CYS A 34 -3.49 -6.68 -2.91
CA CYS A 34 -4.52 -6.50 -3.92
C CYS A 34 -5.82 -7.19 -3.48
N THR A 35 -6.96 -6.57 -3.77
CA THR A 35 -8.27 -7.15 -3.44
C THR A 35 -8.78 -8.12 -4.49
N TYR A 36 -8.12 -8.18 -5.66
CA TYR A 36 -8.52 -9.08 -6.73
C TYR A 36 -8.29 -10.55 -6.30
N PRO A 37 -9.25 -11.46 -6.54
CA PRO A 37 -9.12 -12.87 -6.19
C PRO A 37 -7.86 -13.50 -6.77
N ASN A 38 -7.15 -14.31 -5.97
CA ASN A 38 -5.91 -14.98 -6.37
C ASN A 38 -4.76 -14.05 -6.82
N CYS A 39 -4.86 -12.74 -6.60
CA CYS A 39 -3.77 -11.82 -6.88
C CYS A 39 -2.75 -11.82 -5.74
N GLU A 40 -1.49 -12.05 -6.07
CA GLU A 40 -0.39 -12.12 -5.11
C GLU A 40 0.29 -10.77 -4.87
N ALA A 41 -0.13 -9.73 -5.59
CA ALA A 41 0.43 -8.40 -5.49
C ALA A 41 0.23 -7.81 -4.08
N LYS A 42 1.34 -7.40 -3.47
CA LYS A 42 1.43 -6.79 -2.14
C LYS A 42 2.27 -5.54 -2.23
N LYS A 43 1.91 -4.53 -1.44
CA LYS A 43 2.72 -3.31 -1.29
C LYS A 43 2.84 -2.87 0.15
N ILE A 44 3.97 -2.25 0.46
CA ILE A 44 4.28 -1.73 1.78
C ILE A 44 4.50 -0.23 1.66
N PHE A 45 3.86 0.54 2.53
CA PHE A 45 4.14 1.96 2.66
C PHE A 45 4.86 2.24 3.98
N GLU A 46 5.87 3.09 3.89
CA GLU A 46 6.47 3.70 5.07
C GLU A 46 5.80 5.04 5.37
N ARG A 47 5.80 5.40 6.65
CA ARG A 47 5.45 6.75 7.07
C ARG A 47 6.74 7.53 7.22
N SER A 48 6.73 8.76 6.71
CA SER A 48 7.80 9.72 6.92
C SER A 48 7.68 10.39 8.29
N PRO A 49 8.74 11.09 8.73
CA PRO A 49 8.73 11.78 10.01
C PRO A 49 7.67 12.84 10.21
N ASP A 50 7.22 13.45 9.11
CA ASP A 50 6.13 14.40 9.07
C ASP A 50 4.73 13.75 9.07
N GLY A 51 4.65 12.43 9.33
CA GLY A 51 3.41 11.67 9.43
C GLY A 51 2.74 11.35 8.09
N LYS A 52 3.35 11.75 6.98
CA LYS A 52 2.86 11.45 5.63
C LYS A 52 3.20 10.02 5.25
N ILE A 53 2.27 9.38 4.55
CA ILE A 53 2.54 8.10 3.90
C ILE A 53 3.40 8.43 2.67
N THR A 54 4.64 7.94 2.65
CA THR A 54 5.61 8.20 1.59
C THR A 54 5.90 6.89 0.89
N ASP A 55 5.53 6.86 -0.39
CA ASP A 55 5.84 5.87 -1.42
C ASP A 55 5.68 4.37 -1.09
N ALA A 56 5.40 3.57 -2.12
CA ALA A 56 5.40 2.13 -1.97
C ALA A 56 6.86 1.64 -1.98
N VAL A 57 7.38 1.33 -0.79
CA VAL A 57 8.78 0.95 -0.58
C VAL A 57 9.10 -0.44 -1.15
N LEU A 58 8.09 -1.30 -1.23
CA LEU A 58 8.26 -2.65 -1.75
C LEU A 58 6.99 -3.14 -2.41
N TYR A 59 7.10 -3.46 -3.70
CA TYR A 59 6.12 -4.25 -4.43
C TYR A 59 6.57 -5.72 -4.41
N LYS A 60 5.67 -6.62 -4.02
CA LYS A 60 5.89 -8.07 -4.15
C LYS A 60 4.78 -8.68 -5.01
N GLY A 61 5.16 -9.50 -5.97
CA GLY A 61 4.23 -10.16 -6.90
C GLY A 61 3.82 -9.26 -8.06
N SER A 62 3.30 -9.88 -9.12
CA SER A 62 2.77 -9.21 -10.31
C SER A 62 1.25 -9.28 -10.34
N HIS A 63 0.61 -8.26 -10.90
CA HIS A 63 -0.82 -8.32 -11.22
C HIS A 63 -1.03 -9.21 -12.44
N ALA A 64 -1.62 -10.39 -12.24
CA ALA A 64 -2.06 -11.28 -13.31
C ALA A 64 -3.55 -11.06 -13.66
N HIS A 65 -3.98 -9.80 -13.68
CA HIS A 65 -5.35 -9.40 -13.95
C HIS A 65 -5.40 -7.96 -14.50
N PRO A 66 -6.44 -7.58 -15.25
CA PRO A 66 -6.61 -6.21 -15.69
C PRO A 66 -6.80 -5.27 -14.49
N LYS A 67 -6.47 -3.99 -14.69
CA LYS A 67 -6.79 -2.96 -13.72
C LYS A 67 -8.32 -2.94 -13.51
N PRO A 68 -8.80 -2.84 -12.26
CA PRO A 68 -10.21 -2.62 -12.02
C PRO A 68 -10.66 -1.35 -12.77
N GLN A 69 -11.80 -1.43 -13.46
CA GLN A 69 -12.43 -0.22 -13.97
C GLN A 69 -12.83 0.63 -12.76
N ALA A 70 -12.39 1.89 -12.75
CA ALA A 70 -12.93 2.86 -11.83
C ALA A 70 -14.45 2.98 -12.11
N PRO A 71 -15.31 2.97 -11.08
CA PRO A 71 -16.73 3.21 -11.26
C PRO A 71 -17.03 4.61 -11.81
#